data_AF-A0A6P3EGJ1-F1
#
_entry.id   AF-A0A6P3EGJ1-F1
#
_cell.length_a   1.000
_cell.length_b   1.000
_cell.length_c   1.000
_cell.angle_alpha   90.00
_cell.angle_beta   90.00
_cell.angle_gamma   90.00
#
_symmetry.space_group_name_H-M   'P 1'
#
loop_
_entity.id
_entity.type
_entity.pdbx_description
1 polymer ?
#
loop_
_entity_poly.entity_id
_entity_poly.type
_entity_poly.pdbx_seq_one_letter_code
_entity_poly.pdbx_strand_id
1 'polypeptide(L)'
;MAVTKELLQMDLYALLGIEEQAADKEVKKAYRQKALSCHPDKNPDNPRAAELFHQLSQALAVLTDAAARAAYDKVRKAKKQAAARTQKLDERRKRVKLDLEARERQAQTQGSEEEEESRSTRTLEEEIARLREEGSRQLEEQQRLIQEQLRQDREQRLRGKVENTEGRGTPKLKLKWKCKKEDESQGGYSKDVLLQLLQKYGEVLNLVLSSKKAGTALVEFATVKAAELAFQNEVGLVNNPLKISWLEGQPQGMVGPSHPVLSKGSVLSERDYESLVMMRMRQAAERQQLIAQMQQEDEGQPT
;
A
#
# COMPACT_ATOMS: atom_id res chain seq x y z
N MET A 1 60.20 -67.34 9.46
CA MET A 1 60.59 -65.93 9.29
C MET A 1 59.41 -65.08 9.72
N ALA A 2 59.54 -64.29 10.78
CA ALA A 2 58.43 -63.45 11.25
C ALA A 2 58.24 -62.27 10.27
N VAL A 3 57.01 -62.09 9.78
CA VAL A 3 56.65 -60.90 8.98
C VAL A 3 56.77 -59.68 9.90
N THR A 4 57.71 -58.79 9.61
CA THR A 4 57.93 -57.59 10.43
C THR A 4 56.77 -56.60 10.25
N LYS A 5 56.49 -55.81 11.30
CA LYS A 5 55.41 -54.81 11.31
C LYS A 5 55.57 -53.77 10.18
N GLU A 6 56.80 -53.50 9.76
CA GLU A 6 57.15 -52.58 8.66
C GLU A 6 56.69 -53.12 7.31
N LEU A 7 56.88 -54.42 7.03
CA LEU A 7 56.42 -55.06 5.80
C LEU A 7 54.91 -55.02 5.62
N LEU A 8 54.14 -55.09 6.72
CA LEU A 8 52.68 -54.98 6.70
C LEU A 8 52.18 -53.55 6.41
N GLN A 9 53.02 -52.53 6.59
CA GLN A 9 52.69 -51.15 6.29
C GLN A 9 53.03 -50.76 4.84
N MET A 10 54.03 -51.42 4.25
CA MET A 10 54.48 -51.18 2.89
C MET A 10 53.65 -51.95 1.85
N ASP A 11 53.58 -51.42 0.63
CA ASP A 11 52.99 -52.12 -0.50
C ASP A 11 54.05 -52.96 -1.23
N LEU A 12 54.07 -54.26 -0.96
CA LEU A 12 55.06 -55.20 -1.49
C LEU A 12 54.92 -55.42 -2.99
N TYR A 13 53.69 -55.33 -3.52
CA TYR A 13 53.40 -55.45 -4.95
C TYR A 13 53.89 -54.21 -5.69
N ALA A 14 53.63 -53.01 -5.16
CA ALA A 14 54.15 -51.76 -5.71
C ALA A 14 55.69 -51.70 -5.64
N LEU A 15 56.28 -52.21 -4.54
CA LEU A 15 57.74 -52.27 -4.39
C LEU A 15 58.39 -53.15 -5.47
N LEU A 16 57.76 -54.27 -5.85
CA LEU A 16 58.21 -55.11 -6.97
C LEU A 16 57.72 -54.63 -8.34
N GLY A 17 56.77 -53.70 -8.39
CA GLY A 17 56.19 -53.17 -9.63
C GLY A 17 55.33 -54.19 -10.36
N ILE A 18 54.63 -55.04 -9.62
CA ILE A 18 53.79 -56.12 -10.14
C ILE A 18 52.34 -55.93 -9.72
N GLU A 19 51.42 -56.60 -10.41
CA GLU A 19 50.01 -56.62 -10.03
C GLU A 19 49.77 -57.54 -8.82
N GLU A 20 48.68 -57.30 -8.09
CA GLU A 20 48.29 -58.08 -6.91
C GLU A 20 48.03 -59.56 -7.25
N GLN A 21 47.56 -59.82 -8.48
CA GLN A 21 47.27 -61.16 -9.00
C GLN A 21 48.46 -61.83 -9.71
N ALA A 22 49.65 -61.23 -9.63
CA ALA A 22 50.84 -61.75 -10.30
C ALA A 22 51.18 -63.16 -9.82
N ALA A 23 51.55 -64.03 -10.75
CA ALA A 23 51.95 -65.40 -10.47
C ALA A 23 53.35 -65.43 -9.83
N ASP A 24 53.67 -66.47 -9.06
CA ASP A 24 54.97 -66.59 -8.36
C ASP A 24 56.18 -66.50 -9.32
N LYS A 25 56.00 -66.94 -10.57
CA LYS A 25 57.01 -66.81 -11.63
C LYS A 25 57.29 -65.34 -11.98
N GLU A 26 56.26 -64.51 -11.99
CA GLU A 26 56.35 -63.07 -12.27
C GLU A 26 56.96 -62.32 -11.08
N VAL A 27 56.57 -62.68 -9.84
CA VAL A 27 57.19 -62.17 -8.61
C VAL A 27 58.71 -62.40 -8.62
N LYS A 28 59.15 -63.64 -8.92
CA LYS A 28 60.58 -63.98 -9.01
C LYS A 28 61.29 -63.26 -10.16
N LYS A 29 60.62 -63.08 -11.30
CA LYS A 29 61.18 -62.35 -12.46
C LYS A 29 61.38 -60.87 -12.13
N ALA A 30 60.37 -60.22 -11.56
CA ALA A 30 60.42 -58.81 -11.18
C ALA A 30 61.48 -58.55 -10.09
N TYR A 31 61.57 -59.44 -9.10
CA TYR A 31 62.63 -59.39 -8.10
C TYR A 31 64.02 -59.43 -8.74
N ARG A 32 64.30 -60.38 -9.64
CA ARG A 32 65.61 -60.48 -10.31
C ARG A 32 65.97 -59.21 -11.07
N GLN A 33 65.00 -58.62 -11.78
CA GLN A 33 65.23 -57.38 -12.52
C GLN A 33 65.55 -56.21 -11.59
N LYS A 34 64.76 -56.01 -10.53
CA LYS A 34 65.00 -54.92 -9.57
C LYS A 34 66.23 -55.13 -8.71
N ALA A 35 66.53 -56.37 -8.31
CA ALA A 35 67.71 -56.73 -7.55
C ALA A 35 69.00 -56.45 -8.32
N LEU A 36 69.02 -56.65 -9.65
CA LEU A 36 70.16 -56.30 -10.50
C LEU A 36 70.40 -54.79 -10.57
N SER A 37 69.32 -53.99 -10.62
CA SER A 37 69.40 -52.52 -10.63
C SER A 37 69.84 -51.95 -9.29
N CYS A 38 69.37 -52.54 -8.17
CA CYS A 38 69.64 -52.07 -6.81
C CYS A 38 70.77 -52.84 -6.10
N HIS A 39 71.59 -53.62 -6.82
CA HIS A 39 72.63 -54.43 -6.20
C HIS A 39 73.70 -53.54 -5.52
N PRO A 40 74.07 -53.80 -4.25
CA PRO A 40 75.03 -52.95 -3.53
C PRO A 40 76.41 -52.91 -4.17
N ASP A 41 76.86 -54.03 -4.78
CA ASP A 41 78.15 -54.12 -5.50
C ASP A 41 78.20 -53.21 -6.75
N LYS A 42 77.06 -53.00 -7.42
CA LYS A 42 76.97 -52.13 -8.61
C LYS A 42 76.69 -50.67 -8.25
N ASN A 43 76.28 -50.41 -7.02
CA ASN A 43 75.91 -49.09 -6.51
C ASN A 43 76.60 -48.81 -5.16
N PRO A 44 77.95 -48.86 -5.09
CA PRO A 44 78.67 -48.72 -3.82
C PRO A 44 78.48 -47.34 -3.17
N ASP A 45 78.21 -46.31 -3.98
CA ASP A 45 78.04 -44.93 -3.52
C ASP A 45 76.61 -44.59 -3.04
N ASN A 46 75.65 -45.52 -3.18
CA ASN A 46 74.25 -45.28 -2.84
C ASN A 46 73.80 -46.11 -1.62
N PRO A 47 73.75 -45.54 -0.41
CA PRO A 47 73.31 -46.26 0.78
C PRO A 47 71.85 -46.73 0.71
N ARG A 48 70.99 -46.06 -0.09
CA ARG A 48 69.61 -46.50 -0.31
C ARG A 48 69.50 -47.76 -1.17
N ALA A 49 70.52 -48.07 -1.98
CA ALA A 49 70.51 -49.29 -2.79
C ALA A 49 70.53 -50.54 -1.89
N ALA A 50 71.30 -50.52 -0.80
CA ALA A 50 71.33 -51.60 0.18
C ALA A 50 70.00 -51.77 0.92
N GLU A 51 69.37 -50.67 1.35
CA GLU A 51 68.05 -50.69 2.00
C GLU A 51 66.96 -51.22 1.06
N LEU A 52 66.90 -50.71 -0.17
CA LEU A 52 65.95 -51.16 -1.18
C LEU A 52 66.15 -52.63 -1.54
N PHE A 53 67.40 -53.08 -1.69
CA PHE A 53 67.72 -54.48 -1.94
C PHE A 53 67.25 -55.38 -0.80
N HIS A 54 67.42 -54.93 0.45
CA HIS A 54 66.92 -55.64 1.63
C HIS A 54 65.38 -55.72 1.64
N GLN A 55 64.70 -54.61 1.37
CA GLN A 55 63.23 -54.56 1.26
C GLN A 55 62.70 -55.46 0.12
N LEU A 56 63.36 -55.46 -1.04
CA LEU A 56 63.03 -56.34 -2.17
C LEU A 56 63.18 -57.82 -1.80
N SER A 57 64.23 -58.15 -1.04
CA SER A 57 64.48 -59.52 -0.55
C SER A 57 63.41 -59.98 0.42
N GLN A 58 62.99 -59.10 1.34
CA GLN A 58 61.90 -59.36 2.26
C GLN A 58 60.54 -59.50 1.53
N ALA A 59 60.27 -58.63 0.55
CA ALA A 59 59.07 -58.70 -0.26
C ALA A 59 58.99 -60.02 -1.04
N LEU A 60 60.10 -60.48 -1.63
CA LEU A 60 60.16 -61.79 -2.27
C LEU A 60 59.85 -62.91 -1.27
N ALA A 61 60.43 -62.88 -0.07
CA ALA A 61 60.20 -63.91 0.95
C ALA A 61 58.72 -64.01 1.37
N VAL A 62 58.04 -62.87 1.49
CA VAL A 62 56.61 -62.84 1.86
C VAL A 62 55.71 -63.26 0.69
N LEU A 63 56.01 -62.81 -0.53
CA LEU A 63 55.16 -63.04 -1.70
C LEU A 63 55.36 -64.42 -2.35
N THR A 64 56.44 -65.13 -2.03
CA THR A 64 56.70 -66.49 -2.53
C THR A 64 56.21 -67.59 -1.59
N ASP A 65 55.94 -67.28 -0.32
CA ASP A 65 55.30 -68.19 0.62
C ASP A 65 53.77 -67.97 0.61
N ALA A 66 53.01 -68.99 0.21
CA ALA A 66 51.56 -68.93 0.12
C ALA A 66 50.88 -68.54 1.44
N ALA A 67 51.41 -69.01 2.58
CA ALA A 67 50.85 -68.68 3.89
C ALA A 67 51.13 -67.22 4.26
N ALA A 68 52.36 -66.75 4.05
CA ALA A 68 52.75 -65.36 4.31
C ALA A 68 52.02 -64.37 3.38
N ARG A 69 51.90 -64.69 2.09
CA ARG A 69 51.16 -63.89 1.10
C ARG A 69 49.69 -63.75 1.49
N ALA A 70 49.03 -64.85 1.86
CA ALA A 70 47.64 -64.82 2.32
C ALA A 70 47.45 -63.97 3.60
N ALA A 71 48.38 -64.06 4.56
CA ALA A 71 48.33 -63.24 5.76
C ALA A 71 48.53 -61.75 5.46
N TYR A 72 49.49 -61.41 4.59
CA TYR A 72 49.74 -60.04 4.13
C TYR A 72 48.50 -59.46 3.42
N ASP A 73 47.93 -60.19 2.46
CA ASP A 73 46.76 -59.77 1.70
C ASP A 73 45.54 -59.55 2.60
N LYS A 74 45.35 -60.41 3.61
CA LYS A 74 44.26 -60.27 4.60
C LYS A 74 44.39 -58.97 5.39
N VAL A 75 45.59 -58.64 5.88
CA VAL A 75 45.83 -57.41 6.64
C VAL A 75 45.66 -56.18 5.74
N ARG A 76 46.19 -56.21 4.52
CA ARG A 76 46.05 -55.12 3.53
C ARG A 76 44.59 -54.87 3.18
N LYS A 77 43.80 -55.92 2.93
CA LYS A 77 42.36 -55.83 2.66
C LYS A 77 41.59 -55.26 3.84
N ALA A 78 41.88 -55.72 5.07
CA ALA A 78 41.25 -55.21 6.28
C ALA A 78 41.55 -53.71 6.48
N LYS A 79 42.79 -53.27 6.25
CA LYS A 79 43.19 -51.85 6.31
C LYS A 79 42.44 -51.00 5.29
N LYS A 80 42.34 -51.47 4.04
CA LYS A 80 41.60 -50.77 2.97
C LYS A 80 40.11 -50.66 3.31
N GLN A 81 39.51 -51.72 3.84
CA GLN A 81 38.11 -51.72 4.27
C GLN A 81 37.87 -50.79 5.47
N ALA A 82 38.78 -50.77 6.45
CA ALA A 82 38.70 -49.87 7.58
C ALA A 82 38.80 -48.40 7.13
N ALA A 83 39.76 -48.07 6.27
CA ALA A 83 39.90 -46.73 5.69
C ALA A 83 38.63 -46.29 4.94
N ALA A 84 38.07 -47.17 4.10
CA ALA A 84 36.84 -46.89 3.36
C ALA A 84 35.63 -46.67 4.30
N ARG A 85 35.55 -47.39 5.41
CA ARG A 85 34.50 -47.19 6.42
C ARG A 85 34.65 -45.84 7.12
N THR A 86 35.86 -45.49 7.54
CA THR A 86 36.13 -44.20 8.18
C THR A 86 35.81 -43.04 7.22
N GLN A 87 36.25 -43.13 5.97
CA GLN A 87 35.94 -42.14 4.94
C GLN A 87 34.43 -41.93 4.77
N LYS A 88 33.64 -43.02 4.66
CA LYS A 88 32.18 -42.92 4.56
C LYS A 88 31.53 -42.27 5.79
N LEU A 89 32.05 -42.55 6.99
CA LEU A 89 31.56 -41.92 8.22
C LEU A 89 31.89 -40.43 8.23
N ASP A 90 33.08 -40.04 7.78
CA ASP A 90 33.49 -38.64 7.73
C ASP A 90 32.73 -37.86 6.66
N GLU A 91 32.46 -38.45 5.49
CA GLU A 91 31.59 -37.88 4.46
C GLU A 91 30.16 -37.66 4.99
N ARG A 92 29.61 -38.64 5.70
CA ARG A 92 28.28 -38.52 6.34
C ARG A 92 28.28 -37.42 7.40
N ARG A 93 29.30 -37.36 8.26
CA ARG A 93 29.45 -36.31 9.28
C ARG A 93 29.55 -34.93 8.65
N LYS A 94 30.34 -34.79 7.59
CA LYS A 94 30.49 -33.53 6.84
C LYS A 94 29.16 -33.09 6.23
N ARG A 95 28.40 -33.99 5.62
CA ARG A 95 27.07 -33.68 5.07
C ARG A 95 26.11 -33.19 6.16
N VAL A 96 26.05 -33.89 7.30
CA VAL A 96 25.18 -33.48 8.42
C VAL A 96 25.58 -32.12 8.98
N LYS A 97 26.89 -31.86 9.13
CA LYS A 97 27.39 -30.56 9.59
C LYS A 97 26.96 -29.43 8.64
N LEU A 98 27.15 -29.62 7.34
CA LEU A 98 26.79 -28.61 6.33
C LEU A 98 25.28 -28.35 6.29
N ASP A 99 24.46 -29.40 6.40
CA ASP A 99 23.00 -29.25 6.47
C ASP A 99 22.57 -28.48 7.73
N LEU A 100 23.18 -28.78 8.88
CA LEU A 100 22.91 -28.08 10.13
C LEU A 100 23.30 -26.60 10.06
N GLU A 101 24.49 -26.29 9.56
CA GLU A 101 24.99 -24.92 9.40
C GLU A 101 24.14 -24.11 8.39
N ALA A 102 23.69 -24.75 7.32
CA ALA A 102 22.79 -24.12 6.35
C ALA A 102 21.43 -23.75 6.98
N ARG A 103 20.85 -24.66 7.78
CA ARG A 103 19.59 -24.39 8.48
C ARG A 103 19.73 -23.30 9.53
N GLU A 104 20.82 -23.31 10.28
CA GLU A 104 21.10 -22.27 11.28
C GLU A 104 21.25 -20.90 10.62
N ARG A 105 21.99 -20.81 9.50
CA ARG A 105 22.09 -19.58 8.72
C ARG A 105 20.73 -19.14 8.18
N GLN A 106 19.94 -20.05 7.62
CA GLN A 106 18.62 -19.71 7.09
C GLN A 106 17.68 -19.20 8.19
N ALA A 107 17.66 -19.84 9.35
CA ALA A 107 16.86 -19.39 10.49
C ALA A 107 17.33 -18.02 11.00
N GLN A 108 18.65 -17.78 11.03
CA GLN A 108 19.21 -16.49 11.42
C GLN A 108 18.85 -15.38 10.42
N THR A 109 18.96 -15.65 9.12
CA THR A 109 18.58 -14.70 8.06
C THR A 109 17.08 -14.38 8.12
N GLN A 110 16.22 -15.41 8.23
CA GLN A 110 14.78 -15.20 8.37
C GLN A 110 14.46 -14.38 9.62
N GLY A 111 15.07 -14.69 10.76
CA GLY A 111 14.89 -13.90 11.98
C GLY A 111 15.32 -12.44 11.81
N SER A 112 16.44 -12.16 11.14
CA SER A 112 16.87 -10.79 10.86
C SER A 112 15.95 -10.05 9.88
N GLU A 113 15.48 -10.74 8.84
CA GLU A 113 14.56 -10.16 7.83
C GLU A 113 13.20 -9.85 8.47
N GLU A 114 12.66 -10.75 9.29
CA GLU A 114 11.41 -10.54 10.04
C GLU A 114 11.53 -9.37 11.04
N GLU A 115 12.69 -9.23 11.71
CA GLU A 115 12.96 -8.09 12.60
C GLU A 115 13.06 -6.76 11.83
N GLU A 116 13.74 -6.75 10.69
CA GLU A 116 13.86 -5.56 9.83
C GLU A 116 12.51 -5.16 9.23
N GLU A 117 11.71 -6.13 8.78
CA GLU A 117 10.34 -5.90 8.30
C GLU A 117 9.45 -5.37 9.43
N SER A 118 9.54 -5.95 10.63
CA SER A 118 8.82 -5.47 11.81
C SER A 118 9.21 -4.05 12.22
N ARG A 119 10.49 -3.66 12.05
CA ARG A 119 10.93 -2.28 12.28
C ARG A 119 10.39 -1.35 11.21
N SER A 120 10.47 -1.77 9.96
CA SER A 120 9.99 -1.00 8.81
C SER A 120 8.48 -0.74 8.90
N THR A 121 7.68 -1.76 9.23
CA THR A 121 6.24 -1.64 9.42
C THR A 121 5.90 -0.66 10.55
N ARG A 122 6.57 -0.75 11.71
CA ARG A 122 6.40 0.21 12.80
C ARG A 122 6.70 1.64 12.38
N THR A 123 7.81 1.87 11.67
CA THR A 123 8.16 3.22 11.20
C THR A 123 7.11 3.78 10.23
N LEU A 124 6.58 2.95 9.33
CA LEU A 124 5.51 3.36 8.41
C LEU A 124 4.20 3.64 9.14
N GLU A 125 3.84 2.84 10.14
CA GLU A 125 2.63 3.06 10.95
C GLU A 125 2.72 4.38 11.72
N GLU A 126 3.86 4.70 12.31
CA GLU A 126 4.11 5.98 12.98
C GLU A 126 3.99 7.16 12.01
N GLU A 127 4.53 7.02 10.79
CA GLU A 127 4.46 8.06 9.77
C GLU A 127 3.02 8.26 9.25
N ILE A 128 2.27 7.17 9.05
CA ILE A 128 0.84 7.23 8.69
C ILE A 128 0.03 7.88 9.81
N ALA A 129 0.29 7.53 11.07
CA ALA A 129 -0.41 8.12 12.21
C ALA A 129 -0.16 9.64 12.28
N ARG A 130 1.09 10.06 12.09
CA ARG A 130 1.47 11.47 12.04
C ARG A 130 0.74 12.21 10.90
N LEU A 131 0.76 11.67 9.67
CA LEU A 131 0.09 12.29 8.53
C LEU A 131 -1.43 12.38 8.72
N ARG A 132 -2.05 11.36 9.34
CA ARG A 132 -3.48 11.38 9.69
C ARG A 132 -3.79 12.47 10.71
N GLU A 133 -2.95 12.63 11.73
CA GLU A 133 -3.13 13.66 12.75
C GLU A 133 -2.95 15.07 12.16
N GLU A 134 -1.92 15.28 11.34
CA GLU A 134 -1.71 16.55 10.62
C GLU A 134 -2.90 16.87 9.71
N GLY A 135 -3.42 15.89 8.97
CA GLY A 135 -4.63 16.04 8.16
C GLY A 135 -5.88 16.38 8.99
N SER A 136 -6.06 15.73 10.14
CA SER A 136 -7.17 15.99 11.06
C SER A 136 -7.13 17.41 11.61
N ARG A 137 -5.94 17.89 12.02
CA ARG A 137 -5.76 19.26 12.53
C ARG A 137 -6.09 20.30 11.48
N GLN A 138 -5.64 20.11 10.24
CA GLN A 138 -5.96 21.02 9.14
C GLN A 138 -7.46 21.09 8.88
N LEU A 139 -8.16 19.93 8.90
CA LEU A 139 -9.61 19.91 8.72
C LEU A 139 -10.33 20.63 9.86
N GLU A 140 -9.94 20.41 11.11
CA GLU A 140 -10.50 21.11 12.27
C GLU A 140 -10.28 22.62 12.19
N GLU A 141 -9.09 23.07 11.77
CA GLU A 141 -8.80 24.49 11.57
C GLU A 141 -9.70 25.10 10.49
N GLN A 142 -9.84 24.42 9.34
CA GLN A 142 -10.76 24.88 8.29
C GLN A 142 -12.20 24.95 8.79
N GLN A 143 -12.67 23.94 9.52
CA GLN A 143 -14.01 23.93 10.12
C GLN A 143 -14.21 25.08 11.11
N ARG A 144 -13.20 25.40 11.94
CA ARG A 144 -13.25 26.53 12.87
C ARG A 144 -13.34 27.87 12.14
N LEU A 145 -12.52 28.08 11.11
CA LEU A 145 -12.60 29.32 10.31
C LEU A 145 -13.98 29.47 9.66
N ILE A 146 -14.52 28.39 9.08
CA ILE A 146 -15.86 28.37 8.48
C ILE A 146 -16.93 28.69 9.54
N GLN A 147 -16.87 28.06 10.72
CA GLN A 147 -17.78 28.36 11.82
C GLN A 147 -17.70 29.81 12.28
N GLU A 148 -16.49 30.37 12.41
CA GLU A 148 -16.30 31.76 12.83
C GLU A 148 -16.81 32.73 11.77
N GLN A 149 -16.58 32.47 10.48
CA GLN A 149 -17.19 33.24 9.40
C GLN A 149 -18.72 33.19 9.46
N LEU A 150 -19.31 32.02 9.68
CA LEU A 150 -20.76 31.86 9.86
C LEU A 150 -21.28 32.62 11.08
N ARG A 151 -20.52 32.61 12.18
CA ARG A 151 -20.85 33.36 13.41
C ARG A 151 -20.83 34.85 13.15
N GLN A 152 -19.78 35.36 12.51
CA GLN A 152 -19.63 36.77 12.16
C GLN A 152 -20.67 37.22 11.12
N ASP A 153 -20.97 36.42 10.10
CA ASP A 153 -22.04 36.71 9.14
C ASP A 153 -23.40 36.76 9.86
N ARG A 154 -23.66 35.84 10.79
CA ARG A 154 -24.87 35.83 11.60
C ARG A 154 -24.95 37.02 12.56
N GLU A 155 -23.84 37.38 13.21
CA GLU A 155 -23.74 38.56 14.09
C GLU A 155 -23.86 39.87 13.30
N GLN A 156 -23.28 39.98 12.10
CA GLN A 156 -23.46 41.11 11.20
C GLN A 156 -24.89 41.21 10.68
N ARG A 157 -25.53 40.08 10.34
CA ARG A 157 -26.97 40.06 10.00
C ARG A 157 -27.83 40.49 11.19
N LEU A 158 -27.49 40.08 12.41
CA LEU A 158 -28.18 40.50 13.64
C LEU A 158 -27.92 41.99 13.93
N ARG A 159 -26.68 42.47 13.83
CA ARG A 159 -26.29 43.87 14.03
C ARG A 159 -26.90 44.79 12.97
N GLY A 160 -26.92 44.36 11.71
CA GLY A 160 -27.66 45.00 10.62
C GLY A 160 -29.18 44.89 10.79
N LYS A 161 -29.70 43.93 11.57
CA LYS A 161 -31.09 43.90 12.01
C LYS A 161 -31.35 44.91 13.14
N VAL A 162 -30.40 45.12 14.04
CA VAL A 162 -30.50 46.04 15.20
C VAL A 162 -30.24 47.51 14.80
N GLU A 163 -29.34 47.78 13.84
CA GLU A 163 -29.13 49.13 13.26
C GLU A 163 -30.21 49.50 12.22
N ASN A 164 -31.01 48.56 11.75
CA ASN A 164 -32.14 48.80 10.83
C ASN A 164 -33.52 48.68 11.50
N THR A 165 -33.56 48.48 12.83
CA THR A 165 -34.80 48.54 13.64
C THR A 165 -35.19 49.95 14.09
N GLU A 166 -34.44 50.98 13.69
CA GLU A 166 -34.88 52.38 13.79
C GLU A 166 -34.91 53.01 12.37
N GLY A 167 -35.97 52.70 11.60
CA GLY A 167 -36.36 53.57 10.47
C GLY A 167 -36.63 52.98 9.08
N ARG A 168 -36.82 51.68 8.89
CA ARG A 168 -37.47 51.19 7.65
C ARG A 168 -38.70 50.34 7.95
N GLY A 169 -39.85 51.01 7.93
CA GLY A 169 -41.15 50.37 8.04
C GLY A 169 -41.30 49.25 7.00
N THR A 170 -41.98 48.18 7.42
CA THR A 170 -42.48 47.13 6.54
C THR A 170 -43.28 47.76 5.39
N PRO A 171 -43.10 47.28 4.15
CA PRO A 171 -43.80 47.82 2.99
C PRO A 171 -45.31 47.57 3.12
N LYS A 172 -46.08 48.66 3.05
CA LYS A 172 -47.54 48.63 3.15
C LYS A 172 -48.16 49.03 1.82
N LEU A 173 -49.05 48.18 1.34
CA LEU A 173 -49.85 48.42 0.14
C LEU A 173 -51.30 48.64 0.52
N LYS A 174 -51.94 49.55 -0.21
CA LYS A 174 -53.38 49.75 -0.19
C LYS A 174 -54.01 49.04 -1.37
N LEU A 175 -55.00 48.20 -1.07
CA LEU A 175 -55.80 47.49 -2.06
C LEU A 175 -57.16 48.19 -2.14
N LYS A 176 -57.67 48.42 -3.35
CA LYS A 176 -58.98 49.02 -3.59
C LYS A 176 -59.72 48.31 -4.71
N TRP A 177 -60.95 47.89 -4.47
CA TRP A 177 -61.81 47.23 -5.44
C TRP A 177 -63.22 47.82 -5.40
N LYS A 178 -64.07 47.45 -6.36
CA LYS A 178 -65.47 47.89 -6.36
C LYS A 178 -66.26 47.05 -5.36
N CYS A 179 -66.96 47.70 -4.43
CA CYS A 179 -67.84 47.06 -3.46
C CYS A 179 -69.13 47.88 -3.36
N LYS A 180 -70.31 47.24 -3.47
CA LYS A 180 -71.59 47.90 -3.22
C LYS A 180 -71.83 47.98 -1.70
N LYS A 181 -72.51 49.03 -1.24
CA LYS A 181 -72.66 49.35 0.19
C LYS A 181 -73.52 48.34 0.97
N GLU A 182 -74.34 47.56 0.27
CA GLU A 182 -75.29 46.57 0.80
C GLU A 182 -74.88 45.13 0.45
N ASP A 183 -73.65 44.92 -0.04
CA ASP A 183 -73.16 43.62 -0.47
C ASP A 183 -72.43 42.91 0.68
N GLU A 184 -73.08 41.92 1.29
CA GLU A 184 -72.50 41.09 2.35
C GLU A 184 -71.24 40.34 1.89
N SER A 185 -71.07 40.15 0.57
CA SER A 185 -69.92 39.45 0.00
C SER A 185 -68.68 40.34 -0.17
N GLN A 186 -68.72 41.62 0.27
CA GLN A 186 -67.62 42.57 0.20
C GLN A 186 -66.97 42.68 -1.21
N GLY A 187 -67.76 42.48 -2.26
CA GLY A 187 -67.28 42.44 -3.65
C GLY A 187 -66.44 41.21 -4.02
N GLY A 188 -66.54 40.12 -3.26
CA GLY A 188 -65.84 38.84 -3.46
C GLY A 188 -64.49 38.73 -2.74
N TYR A 189 -64.05 39.77 -2.04
CA TYR A 189 -62.75 39.83 -1.39
C TYR A 189 -62.87 39.74 0.13
N SER A 190 -62.91 38.50 0.63
CA SER A 190 -62.72 38.24 2.05
C SER A 190 -61.24 38.32 2.44
N LYS A 191 -60.97 38.37 3.74
CA LYS A 191 -59.60 38.34 4.29
C LYS A 191 -58.82 37.13 3.77
N ASP A 192 -59.46 35.96 3.72
CA ASP A 192 -58.85 34.70 3.30
C ASP A 192 -58.56 34.68 1.80
N VAL A 193 -59.47 35.21 0.97
CA VAL A 193 -59.25 35.32 -0.48
C VAL A 193 -58.08 36.24 -0.78
N LEU A 194 -57.99 37.39 -0.10
CA LEU A 194 -56.87 38.31 -0.27
C LEU A 194 -55.55 37.70 0.21
N LEU A 195 -55.55 36.97 1.33
CA LEU A 195 -54.37 36.26 1.80
C LEU A 195 -53.90 35.20 0.79
N GLN A 196 -54.82 34.40 0.26
CA GLN A 196 -54.49 33.37 -0.74
C GLN A 196 -53.90 33.97 -2.03
N LEU A 197 -54.42 35.11 -2.48
CA LEU A 197 -53.89 35.83 -3.63
C LEU A 197 -52.47 36.37 -3.34
N LEU A 198 -52.29 37.04 -2.20
CA LEU A 198 -51.07 37.81 -1.91
C LEU A 198 -49.91 36.96 -1.39
N GLN A 199 -50.20 35.86 -0.70
CA GLN A 199 -49.17 34.97 -0.13
C GLN A 199 -48.30 34.29 -1.20
N LYS A 200 -48.77 34.22 -2.46
CA LYS A 200 -48.00 33.65 -3.57
C LYS A 200 -46.75 34.47 -3.94
N TYR A 201 -46.69 35.75 -3.56
CA TYR A 201 -45.53 36.60 -3.81
C TYR A 201 -44.57 36.70 -2.62
N GLY A 202 -45.00 36.27 -1.44
CA GLY A 202 -44.18 36.25 -0.24
C GLY A 202 -45.01 36.32 1.04
N GLU A 203 -44.30 36.33 2.17
CA GLU A 203 -44.90 36.33 3.50
C GLU A 203 -45.65 37.65 3.79
N VAL A 204 -46.94 37.53 4.11
CA VAL A 204 -47.81 38.63 4.52
C VAL A 204 -47.82 38.72 6.04
N LEU A 205 -47.41 39.86 6.59
CA LEU A 205 -47.35 40.09 8.04
C LEU A 205 -48.70 40.52 8.61
N ASN A 206 -49.37 41.48 7.96
CA ASN A 206 -50.67 41.98 8.38
C ASN A 206 -51.58 42.21 7.18
N LEU A 207 -52.86 41.85 7.32
CA LEU A 207 -53.91 42.16 6.35
C LEU A 207 -55.17 42.63 7.07
N VAL A 208 -55.59 43.86 6.75
CA VAL A 208 -56.72 44.54 7.41
C VAL A 208 -57.70 45.07 6.37
N LEU A 209 -58.96 44.65 6.48
CA LEU A 209 -60.08 45.18 5.70
C LEU A 209 -60.58 46.49 6.35
N SER A 210 -60.88 47.51 5.55
CA SER A 210 -61.37 48.79 6.06
C SER A 210 -62.85 48.72 6.42
N SER A 211 -63.17 48.82 7.72
CA SER A 211 -64.55 48.94 8.20
C SER A 211 -65.21 50.28 7.81
N LYS A 212 -64.42 51.33 7.58
CA LYS A 212 -64.89 52.68 7.25
C LYS A 212 -65.16 52.88 5.75
N LYS A 213 -64.47 52.14 4.89
CA LYS A 213 -64.56 52.24 3.43
C LYS A 213 -64.64 50.85 2.81
N ALA A 214 -65.87 50.41 2.51
CA ALA A 214 -66.11 49.16 1.80
C ALA A 214 -65.28 49.10 0.51
N GLY A 215 -64.67 47.94 0.24
CA GLY A 215 -63.82 47.75 -0.93
C GLY A 215 -62.38 48.27 -0.80
N THR A 216 -61.86 48.40 0.43
CA THR A 216 -60.46 48.80 0.68
C THR A 216 -59.79 47.88 1.70
N ALA A 217 -58.55 47.47 1.45
CA ALA A 217 -57.70 46.77 2.42
C ALA A 217 -56.31 47.41 2.52
N LEU A 218 -55.65 47.12 3.63
CA LEU A 218 -54.25 47.39 3.86
C LEU A 218 -53.53 46.05 4.02
N VAL A 219 -52.42 45.86 3.31
CA VAL A 219 -51.57 44.69 3.45
C VAL A 219 -50.13 45.13 3.72
N GLU A 220 -49.48 44.41 4.62
CA GLU A 220 -48.10 44.60 5.03
C GLU A 220 -47.31 43.33 4.70
N PHE A 221 -46.23 43.47 3.94
CA PHE A 221 -45.39 42.33 3.56
C PHE A 221 -44.11 42.28 4.39
N ALA A 222 -43.57 41.08 4.58
CA ALA A 222 -42.29 40.87 5.26
C ALA A 222 -41.09 41.44 4.48
N THR A 223 -41.20 41.55 3.16
CA THR A 223 -40.11 42.05 2.30
C THR A 223 -40.62 43.01 1.23
N VAL A 224 -39.79 44.00 0.86
CA VAL A 224 -40.09 44.97 -0.22
C VAL A 224 -40.26 44.28 -1.56
N LYS A 225 -39.48 43.22 -1.81
CA LYS A 225 -39.56 42.41 -3.03
C LYS A 225 -40.92 41.70 -3.17
N ALA A 226 -41.49 41.17 -2.09
CA ALA A 226 -42.82 40.56 -2.11
C ALA A 226 -43.91 41.60 -2.40
N ALA A 227 -43.83 42.79 -1.80
CA ALA A 227 -44.74 43.89 -2.07
C ALA A 227 -44.66 44.40 -3.52
N GLU A 228 -43.45 44.48 -4.08
CA GLU A 228 -43.24 44.89 -5.47
C GLU A 228 -43.81 43.86 -6.47
N LEU A 229 -43.55 42.57 -6.24
CA LEU A 229 -44.11 41.51 -7.07
C LEU A 229 -45.64 41.50 -7.02
N ALA A 230 -46.25 41.68 -5.84
CA ALA A 230 -47.69 41.80 -5.71
C ALA A 230 -48.23 43.03 -6.45
N PHE A 231 -47.59 44.21 -6.30
CA PHE A 231 -48.00 45.44 -6.97
C PHE A 231 -47.95 45.33 -8.51
N GLN A 232 -46.94 44.67 -9.06
CA GLN A 232 -46.76 44.55 -10.51
C GLN A 232 -47.64 43.47 -11.14
N ASN A 233 -47.89 42.36 -10.42
CA ASN A 233 -48.48 41.17 -11.02
C ASN A 233 -49.93 40.89 -10.60
N GLU A 234 -50.43 41.49 -9.52
CA GLU A 234 -51.82 41.25 -9.10
C GLU A 234 -52.82 42.18 -9.74
N VAL A 235 -53.83 41.55 -10.33
CA VAL A 235 -54.99 42.21 -10.93
C VAL A 235 -56.27 41.90 -10.13
N GLY A 236 -56.23 40.89 -9.25
CA GLY A 236 -57.36 40.43 -8.44
C GLY A 236 -58.25 39.40 -9.13
N LEU A 237 -59.45 39.23 -8.62
CA LEU A 237 -60.50 38.37 -9.19
C LEU A 237 -60.94 38.89 -10.56
N VAL A 238 -61.08 37.96 -11.51
CA VAL A 238 -61.43 38.23 -12.92
C VAL A 238 -62.70 39.08 -13.06
N ASN A 239 -63.68 38.87 -12.18
CA ASN A 239 -64.98 39.55 -12.24
C ASN A 239 -64.98 40.92 -11.54
N ASN A 240 -63.96 41.25 -10.75
CA ASN A 240 -63.88 42.49 -9.99
C ASN A 240 -62.41 42.85 -9.73
N PRO A 241 -61.69 43.46 -10.67
CA PRO A 241 -60.26 43.70 -10.51
C PRO A 241 -59.96 44.64 -9.34
N LEU A 242 -58.85 44.38 -8.66
CA LEU A 242 -58.35 45.19 -7.56
C LEU A 242 -57.24 46.13 -8.06
N LYS A 243 -57.15 47.31 -7.44
CA LYS A 243 -56.09 48.30 -7.67
C LYS A 243 -55.18 48.35 -6.45
N ILE A 244 -53.87 48.20 -6.67
CA ILE A 244 -52.84 48.28 -5.63
C ILE A 244 -52.17 49.65 -5.68
N SER A 245 -51.83 50.22 -4.54
CA SER A 245 -51.06 51.46 -4.44
C SER A 245 -50.14 51.43 -3.23
N TRP A 246 -48.93 51.96 -3.37
CA TRP A 246 -47.97 52.08 -2.28
C TRP A 246 -48.47 53.10 -1.24
N LEU A 247 -48.30 52.76 0.04
CA LEU A 247 -48.50 53.70 1.15
C LEU A 247 -47.18 54.00 1.85
N GLU A 248 -46.41 52.97 2.20
CA GLU A 248 -45.12 53.09 2.87
C GLU A 248 -44.15 52.04 2.30
N GLY A 249 -42.86 52.37 2.21
CA GLY A 249 -41.82 51.44 1.77
C GLY A 249 -41.69 51.27 0.24
N GLN A 250 -42.12 52.25 -0.56
CA GLN A 250 -41.90 52.23 -2.01
C GLN A 250 -40.39 52.24 -2.33
N PRO A 251 -39.88 51.34 -3.19
CA PRO A 251 -38.47 51.37 -3.58
C PRO A 251 -38.17 52.66 -4.35
N GLN A 252 -37.31 53.53 -3.78
CA GLN A 252 -36.72 54.65 -4.52
C GLN A 252 -35.81 54.08 -5.62
N GLY A 253 -36.15 54.34 -6.89
CA GLY A 253 -35.41 53.84 -8.04
C GLY A 253 -34.00 54.41 -8.13
N MET A 254 -32.99 53.52 -8.16
CA MET A 254 -31.64 53.83 -8.63
C MET A 254 -31.38 53.12 -9.96
N VAL A 255 -31.17 53.96 -10.95
CA VAL A 255 -30.73 53.68 -12.32
C VAL A 255 -29.27 53.20 -12.28
N GLY A 256 -28.95 52.09 -12.98
CA GLY A 256 -27.55 51.66 -13.20
C GLY A 256 -26.79 52.62 -14.12
N PRO A 257 -25.44 52.58 -14.18
CA PRO A 257 -24.81 51.64 -15.10
C PRO A 257 -23.38 51.12 -14.74
N SER A 258 -23.02 50.03 -15.44
CA SER A 258 -21.69 49.60 -15.93
C SER A 258 -20.61 49.04 -14.98
N HIS A 259 -20.23 47.78 -15.28
CA HIS A 259 -19.04 47.03 -14.85
C HIS A 259 -17.70 47.72 -15.23
N PRO A 260 -16.56 47.25 -14.64
CA PRO A 260 -15.76 46.30 -15.41
C PRO A 260 -15.27 45.06 -14.63
N VAL A 261 -14.99 44.04 -15.44
CA VAL A 261 -14.45 42.70 -15.21
C VAL A 261 -13.08 42.71 -14.50
N LEU A 262 -12.83 41.73 -13.62
CA LEU A 262 -11.54 41.06 -13.32
C LEU A 262 -11.89 39.80 -12.49
N SER A 263 -11.96 38.60 -13.08
CA SER A 263 -10.87 37.68 -13.46
C SER A 263 -10.27 36.88 -12.30
N LYS A 264 -10.35 35.54 -12.48
CA LYS A 264 -9.62 34.42 -11.87
C LYS A 264 -10.07 33.89 -10.51
N GLY A 265 -10.54 32.65 -10.57
CA GLY A 265 -10.69 31.73 -9.44
C GLY A 265 -11.74 30.69 -9.74
N SER A 266 -11.49 29.83 -10.74
CA SER A 266 -12.32 28.65 -11.01
C SER A 266 -12.29 27.77 -9.77
N VAL A 267 -13.28 27.92 -8.91
CA VAL A 267 -13.62 26.97 -7.85
C VAL A 267 -13.99 25.68 -8.59
N LEU A 268 -13.05 24.74 -8.66
CA LEU A 268 -13.37 23.38 -9.08
C LEU A 268 -14.39 22.86 -8.08
N SER A 269 -15.56 22.49 -8.59
CA SER A 269 -16.62 21.91 -7.76
C SER A 269 -16.06 20.68 -7.05
N GLU A 270 -16.50 20.44 -5.81
CA GLU A 270 -16.10 19.28 -5.00
C GLU A 270 -16.26 17.96 -5.77
N ARG A 271 -17.29 17.87 -6.62
CA ARG A 271 -17.52 16.77 -7.57
C ARG A 271 -16.42 16.57 -8.62
N ASP A 272 -15.77 17.64 -9.07
CA ASP A 272 -14.71 17.57 -10.07
C ASP A 272 -13.40 17.09 -9.45
N TYR A 273 -13.16 17.42 -8.18
CA TYR A 273 -12.02 16.90 -7.42
C TYR A 273 -12.19 15.41 -7.10
N GLU A 274 -13.37 14.99 -6.65
CA GLU A 274 -13.70 13.57 -6.45
C GLU A 274 -13.57 12.78 -7.75
N SER A 275 -14.09 13.32 -8.87
CA SER A 275 -13.97 12.68 -10.19
C SER A 275 -12.51 12.52 -10.63
N LEU A 276 -11.67 13.53 -10.42
CA LEU A 276 -10.25 13.48 -10.75
C LEU A 276 -9.48 12.46 -9.89
N VAL A 277 -9.79 12.40 -8.59
CA VAL A 277 -9.17 11.44 -7.66
C VAL A 277 -9.59 10.01 -8.03
N MET A 278 -10.87 9.77 -8.31
CA MET A 278 -11.38 8.46 -8.74
C MET A 278 -10.78 8.02 -10.08
N MET A 279 -10.58 8.95 -11.02
CA MET A 279 -9.90 8.65 -12.29
C MET A 279 -8.44 8.23 -12.06
N ARG A 280 -7.71 8.94 -11.19
CA ARG A 280 -6.31 8.59 -10.86
C ARG A 280 -6.19 7.25 -10.12
N MET A 281 -7.12 6.96 -9.21
CA MET A 281 -7.18 5.67 -8.51
C MET A 281 -7.44 4.51 -9.49
N ARG A 282 -8.33 4.70 -10.46
CA ARG A 282 -8.61 3.69 -11.51
C ARG A 282 -7.37 3.41 -12.36
N GLN A 283 -6.68 4.46 -12.82
CA GLN A 283 -5.46 4.31 -13.62
C GLN A 283 -4.32 3.63 -12.85
N ALA A 284 -4.21 3.88 -11.54
CA ALA A 284 -3.24 3.21 -10.68
C ALA A 284 -3.55 1.72 -10.52
N ALA A 285 -4.82 1.35 -10.34
CA ALA A 285 -5.26 -0.03 -10.23
C ALA A 285 -5.04 -0.82 -11.53
N GLU A 286 -5.35 -0.24 -12.69
CA GLU A 286 -5.10 -0.88 -14.00
C GLU A 286 -3.60 -1.13 -14.23
N ARG A 287 -2.73 -0.19 -13.84
CA ARG A 287 -1.27 -0.38 -13.90
C ARG A 287 -0.80 -1.52 -13.01
N GLN A 288 -1.34 -1.64 -11.80
CA GLN A 288 -0.98 -2.73 -10.89
C GLN A 288 -1.42 -4.09 -11.44
N GLN A 289 -2.60 -4.18 -12.07
CA GLN A 289 -3.04 -5.41 -12.73
C GLN A 289 -2.16 -5.80 -13.91
N LEU A 290 -1.74 -4.83 -14.74
CA LEU A 290 -0.84 -5.10 -15.86
C LEU A 290 0.52 -5.63 -15.40
N ILE A 291 1.06 -5.05 -14.31
CA ILE A 291 2.32 -5.48 -13.71
C ILE A 291 2.19 -6.91 -13.14
N ALA A 292 1.10 -7.21 -12.45
CA ALA A 292 0.84 -8.55 -11.93
C ALA A 292 0.68 -9.59 -13.05
N GLN A 293 0.06 -9.20 -14.18
CA GLN A 293 -0.08 -10.06 -15.35
C GLN A 293 1.27 -10.33 -16.03
N MET A 294 2.11 -9.31 -16.20
CA MET A 294 3.47 -9.50 -16.73
C MET A 294 4.33 -10.42 -15.83
N GLN A 295 4.19 -10.30 -14.51
CA GLN A 295 4.91 -11.16 -13.56
C GLN A 295 4.46 -12.63 -13.66
N GLN A 296 3.17 -12.89 -13.85
CA GLN A 296 2.67 -14.25 -14.07
C GLN A 296 3.10 -14.84 -15.42
N GLU A 297 3.23 -14.03 -16.47
CA GLU A 297 3.73 -14.49 -17.77
C GLU A 297 5.24 -14.83 -17.72
N ASP A 298 6.02 -14.10 -16.92
CA ASP A 298 7.45 -14.37 -16.70
C ASP A 298 7.68 -15.64 -15.85
N GLU A 299 6.79 -15.93 -14.90
CA GLU A 299 6.81 -17.18 -14.11
C GLU A 299 6.25 -18.41 -14.89
N GLY A 300 5.58 -18.18 -16.01
CA GLY A 300 4.86 -19.19 -16.79
C GLY A 300 5.61 -19.84 -17.95
N GLN A 301 6.87 -19.49 -18.22
CA GLN A 301 7.68 -20.16 -19.26
C GLN A 301 8.52 -21.30 -18.65
N PRO A 302 8.09 -22.58 -18.75
CA PRO A 302 8.98 -23.69 -18.48
C PRO A 302 10.02 -23.76 -19.60
N THR A 303 11.29 -23.92 -19.20
CA THR A 303 12.42 -24.25 -20.06
C THR A 303 12.39 -25.71 -20.51
#